data_AF-A0AAU0LLB0-F1
#
_entry.id   AF-A0AAU0LLB0-F1
#
_cell.length_a   1.000
_cell.length_b   1.000
_cell.length_c   1.000
_cell.angle_alpha   90.00
_cell.angle_beta   90.00
_cell.angle_gamma   90.00
#
_symmetry.space_group_name_H-M   'P 1'
#
loop_
_entity.id
_entity.type
_entity.pdbx_description
1 polymer ?
#
loop_
_entity_poly.entity_id
_entity_poly.type
_entity_poly.pdbx_seq_one_letter_code
_entity_poly.pdbx_strand_id
1 'polypeptide(L)' 'MQREVIHIALPLAEADYHRPPLGWIKRRAKRLQRAYGITRRLAIASAADDYSTFTHMHRERLSQLLKGGPHYA' A
#
# COMPACT_ATOMS: atom_id res chain seq x y z
N MET A 1 -28.17 -16.91 -33.16
CA MET A 1 -27.51 -17.47 -31.95
C MET A 1 -26.74 -16.33 -31.29
N GLN A 2 -27.24 -15.80 -30.18
CA GLN A 2 -26.59 -14.70 -29.45
C GLN A 2 -25.48 -15.28 -28.57
N ARG A 3 -24.26 -14.72 -28.65
CA ARG A 3 -23.14 -15.09 -27.79
C ARG A 3 -23.27 -14.30 -26.48
N GLU A 4 -23.57 -14.99 -25.38
CA GLU A 4 -23.48 -14.40 -24.05
C GLU A 4 -22.02 -14.17 -23.69
N VAL A 5 -21.66 -12.92 -23.44
CA VAL A 5 -20.34 -12.54 -22.92
C VAL A 5 -20.40 -12.66 -21.40
N ILE A 6 -19.81 -13.72 -20.87
CA ILE A 6 -19.70 -13.94 -19.43
C ILE A 6 -18.61 -12.99 -18.91
N HIS A 7 -19.02 -11.91 -18.27
CA HIS A 7 -18.12 -11.05 -17.50
C HIS A 7 -17.73 -11.76 -16.20
N ILE A 8 -16.65 -12.55 -16.26
CA ILE A 8 -16.05 -13.14 -15.08
C ILE A 8 -15.32 -12.01 -14.33
N ALA A 9 -16.05 -11.28 -13.48
CA ALA A 9 -15.43 -10.48 -12.46
C ALA A 9 -14.82 -11.45 -11.44
N LEU A 10 -13.52 -11.74 -11.59
CA LEU A 10 -12.75 -12.39 -10.53
C LEU A 10 -12.82 -11.49 -9.30
N PRO A 11 -13.41 -11.94 -8.17
CA PRO A 11 -13.13 -11.28 -6.92
C PRO A 11 -11.66 -11.61 -6.64
N LEU A 12 -10.73 -10.73 -7.05
CA LEU A 12 -9.52 -10.60 -6.27
C LEU A 12 -10.03 -10.20 -4.89
N ALA A 13 -10.22 -11.19 -4.02
CA ALA A 13 -10.22 -10.93 -2.60
C ALA A 13 -8.86 -10.29 -2.35
N GLU A 14 -8.84 -8.96 -2.38
CA GLU A 14 -7.72 -8.14 -1.95
C GLU A 14 -7.31 -8.77 -0.63
N ALA A 15 -6.11 -9.36 -0.60
CA ALA A 15 -5.55 -9.82 0.65
C ALA A 15 -5.42 -8.55 1.49
N ASP A 16 -6.45 -8.29 2.30
CA ASP A 16 -6.57 -7.12 3.15
C ASP A 16 -5.47 -7.25 4.20
N TYR A 17 -4.29 -6.77 3.81
CA TYR A 17 -3.11 -6.87 4.63
C TYR A 17 -3.26 -5.86 5.77
N HIS A 18 -3.92 -6.28 6.84
CA HIS A 18 -4.34 -5.45 7.98
C HIS A 18 -3.19 -5.01 8.91
N ARG A 19 -1.94 -4.87 8.42
CA ARG A 19 -0.87 -4.38 9.28
C ARG A 19 -0.98 -2.85 9.39
N PRO A 20 -0.94 -2.25 10.60
CA PRO A 20 -1.05 -0.80 10.74
C PRO A 20 0.01 -0.08 9.88
N PRO A 21 -0.40 0.79 8.92
CA PRO A 21 0.48 1.29 7.86
C PRO A 21 1.72 2.00 8.39
N LEU A 22 1.55 2.85 9.40
CA LEU A 22 2.64 3.64 9.98
C LEU A 22 3.74 2.76 10.58
N GLY A 23 3.35 1.69 11.29
CA GLY A 23 4.31 0.79 11.94
C GLY A 23 5.12 -0.02 10.93
N TRP A 24 4.47 -0.48 9.85
CA TRP A 24 5.14 -1.20 8.77
C TRP A 24 6.11 -0.29 8.02
N ILE A 25 5.65 0.92 7.63
CA ILE A 25 6.45 1.89 6.85
C ILE A 25 7.70 2.32 7.62
N LYS A 26 7.57 2.62 8.93
CA LYS A 26 8.73 2.98 9.77
C LYS A 26 9.79 1.87 9.79
N ARG A 27 9.38 0.60 9.93
CA ARG A 27 10.31 -0.53 9.95
C ARG A 27 10.96 -0.76 8.59
N ARG A 28 10.18 -0.71 7.50
CA ARG A 28 10.70 -0.90 6.14
C ARG A 28 11.66 0.22 5.76
N ALA A 29 11.32 1.47 6.02
CA ALA A 29 12.20 2.62 5.79
C ALA A 29 13.54 2.45 6.51
N LYS A 30 13.54 2.04 7.79
CA LYS A 30 14.79 1.79 8.53
C LYS A 30 15.66 0.70 7.90
N ARG A 31 15.04 -0.36 7.33
CA ARG A 31 15.78 -1.40 6.61
C ARG A 31 16.35 -0.87 5.29
N LEU A 32 15.59 -0.09 4.53
CA LEU A 32 16.04 0.53 3.29
C LEU A 32 17.21 1.49 3.51
N GLN A 33 17.14 2.34 4.55
CA GLN A 33 18.25 3.23 4.92
C GLN A 33 19.53 2.44 5.23
N ARG A 34 19.42 1.33 5.96
CA ARG A 34 20.59 0.50 6.33
C ARG A 34 21.16 -0.28 5.15
N ALA A 35 20.30 -0.80 4.28
CA ALA A 35 20.72 -1.62 3.15
C ALA A 35 21.34 -0.78 2.02
N TYR A 36 20.82 0.44 1.79
CA TYR A 36 21.17 1.24 0.62
C TYR A 36 21.84 2.58 0.96
N GLY A 37 22.04 2.91 2.23
CA GLY A 37 22.67 4.18 2.64
C GLY A 37 21.86 5.44 2.27
N ILE A 38 20.58 5.29 1.94
CA ILE A 38 19.74 6.39 1.44
C ILE A 38 19.21 7.30 2.54
N THR A 39 18.84 8.52 2.15
CA THR A 39 18.23 9.51 3.06
C THR A 39 16.92 8.99 3.66
N ARG A 40 16.60 9.47 4.85
CA ARG A 40 15.34 9.11 5.55
C ARG A 40 14.11 9.42 4.70
N ARG A 41 14.12 10.58 4.03
CA ARG A 41 13.01 11.02 3.18
C ARG A 41 12.78 10.05 2.03
N LEU A 42 13.84 9.64 1.33
CA LEU A 42 13.74 8.68 0.23
C LEU A 42 13.28 7.30 0.73
N ALA A 43 13.84 6.82 1.85
CA ALA A 43 13.46 5.54 2.41
C ALA A 43 11.98 5.47 2.86
N ILE A 44 11.43 6.56 3.38
CA ILE A 44 10.00 6.63 3.73
C ILE A 44 9.14 6.61 2.47
N ALA A 45 9.53 7.35 1.43
CA ALA A 45 8.79 7.36 0.16
C ALA A 45 8.76 5.97 -0.47
N SER A 46 9.92 5.31 -0.61
CA SER A 46 10.00 3.95 -1.14
C SER A 46 9.24 2.93 -0.30
N ALA A 47 9.25 3.06 1.04
CA ALA A 47 8.45 2.20 1.90
C ALA A 47 6.94 2.44 1.73
N ALA A 48 6.50 3.67 1.51
CA ALA A 48 5.09 3.94 1.23
C ALA A 48 4.66 3.33 -0.11
N ASP A 49 5.53 3.41 -1.13
CA ASP A 49 5.28 2.81 -2.44
C ASP A 49 5.23 1.27 -2.34
N ASP A 50 6.20 0.64 -1.65
CA ASP A 50 6.19 -0.81 -1.38
C ASP A 50 4.88 -1.25 -0.69
N TYR A 51 4.40 -0.48 0.29
CA TYR A 51 3.16 -0.79 1.00
C TYR A 51 1.94 -0.67 0.08
N SER A 52 1.87 0.39 -0.72
CA SER A 52 0.80 0.63 -1.69
C SER A 52 0.73 -0.50 -2.71
N THR A 53 1.86 -0.91 -3.28
CA THR A 53 1.95 -2.03 -4.21
C THR A 53 1.53 -3.35 -3.58
N PHE A 54 1.97 -3.63 -2.34
CA PHE A 54 1.68 -4.92 -1.69
C PHE A 54 0.23 -5.05 -1.22
N THR A 55 -0.37 -3.94 -0.79
CA THR A 55 -1.73 -3.92 -0.22
C THR A 55 -2.79 -3.50 -1.23
N HIS A 56 -2.41 -3.19 -2.48
CA HIS A 56 -3.26 -2.56 -3.50
C HIS A 56 -3.90 -1.23 -3.03
N MET A 57 -3.46 -0.69 -1.89
CA MET A 57 -3.98 0.56 -1.33
C MET A 57 -3.42 1.74 -2.12
N HIS A 58 -4.30 2.61 -2.63
CA HIS A 58 -3.86 3.83 -3.31
C HIS A 58 -2.97 4.69 -2.38
N ARG A 59 -1.85 5.21 -2.90
CA ARG A 59 -0.87 5.98 -2.14
C ARG A 59 -1.47 7.21 -1.44
N GLU A 60 -2.48 7.83 -2.03
CA GLU A 60 -3.21 8.95 -1.43
C GLU A 60 -3.99 8.50 -0.20
N ARG A 61 -4.70 7.37 -0.29
CA ARG A 61 -5.42 6.76 0.83
C ARG A 61 -4.45 6.42 1.96
N LEU A 62 -3.29 5.86 1.62
CA LEU A 62 -2.21 5.63 2.57
C LEU A 62 -1.74 6.93 3.23
N SER A 63 -1.54 8.01 2.47
CA SER A 63 -1.14 9.31 3.04
C SER A 63 -2.20 9.87 3.99
N GLN A 64 -3.49 9.66 3.74
CA GLN A 64 -4.56 10.10 4.65
C GLN A 64 -4.49 9.34 5.97
N LEU A 65 -4.37 8.01 5.91
CA LEU A 65 -4.24 7.15 7.09
C LEU A 65 -3.00 7.50 7.94
N LEU A 66 -1.89 7.87 7.29
CA LEU A 66 -0.66 8.27 7.99
C LEU A 66 -0.77 9.65 8.67
N LYS A 67 -1.64 10.53 8.17
CA LYS A 67 -1.87 11.88 8.71
C LYS A 67 -2.97 11.92 9.78
N GLY A 68 -3.65 10.80 10.04
CA GLY A 68 -4.83 10.75 10.90
C GLY A 68 -6.09 11.31 10.26
N GLY A 69 -6.15 11.34 8.92
CA GLY A 69 -7.35 11.75 8.19
C GLY A 69 -8.53 10.79 8.43
N PRO A 70 -9.78 11.27 8.26
CA PRO A 70 -10.97 10.47 8.53
C PRO A 70 -10.96 9.21 7.68
N HIS A 71 -11.16 8.07 8.36
CA HIS A 71 -11.40 6.79 7.71
C HIS A 71 -12.79 6.84 7.05
N TYR A 72 -12.89 7.41 5.84
CA TYR A 72 -14.08 7.18 5.03
C TYR A 72 -13.97 5.75 4.48
N ALA A 73 -14.78 4.89 5.10
CA ALA A 73 -15.06 3.51 4.71
C ALA A 73 -15.94 3.49 3.45
#